data_AF-A0A973G1S6-F1
#
_entry.id   AF-A0A973G1S6-F1
#
_cell.length_a   1.000
_cell.length_b   1.000
_cell.length_c   1.000
_cell.angle_alpha   90.00
_cell.angle_beta   90.00
_cell.angle_gamma   90.00
#
_symmetry.space_group_name_H-M   'P 1'
#
loop_
_entity.id
_entity.type
_entity.pdbx_description
1 polymer ?
#
loop_
_entity_poly.entity_id
_entity_poly.type
_entity_poly.pdbx_seq_one_letter_code
_entity_poly.pdbx_strand_id
1 'polypeptide(L)'
;MRVRNAGRVTEHLWHLGRDEAGVYILEGRDGAILINGGMSFILPDVLQQMMDFGIEASKIRKILILHSHFDHVGIVPYFTRTYPGIEVYASAPAWKILAMPKAIEVINNFSRLSEKQIGLEGILNSYNMEWRDDITGITLAEGDTIDLGDIVLSILETPGHS
;
A
#
# COMPACT_ATOMS: atom_id res chain seq x y z
N MET A 1 -1.52 11.60 -19.57
CA MET A 1 -2.37 10.39 -19.59
C MET A 1 -2.93 10.19 -18.21
N ARG A 2 -4.24 10.00 -18.04
CA ARG A 2 -4.87 9.70 -16.74
C ARG A 2 -5.35 8.26 -16.77
N VAL A 3 -4.72 7.39 -15.99
CA VAL A 3 -5.16 5.99 -15.83
C VAL A 3 -6.23 5.99 -14.75
N ARG A 4 -7.44 5.53 -15.09
CA ARG A 4 -8.59 5.47 -14.16
C ARG A 4 -9.06 4.05 -13.88
N ASN A 5 -8.75 3.13 -14.79
CA ASN A 5 -9.13 1.73 -14.68
C ASN A 5 -7.91 0.92 -14.24
N ALA A 6 -8.15 -0.19 -13.54
CA ALA A 6 -7.10 -1.14 -13.26
C ALA A 6 -6.55 -1.74 -14.56
N GLY A 7 -5.25 -2.00 -14.59
CA GLY A 7 -4.57 -2.56 -15.75
C GLY A 7 -3.13 -2.12 -15.89
N ARG A 8 -2.49 -2.59 -16.96
CA ARG A 8 -1.10 -2.26 -17.28
C ARG A 8 -1.00 -0.80 -17.74
N VAL A 9 -0.10 -0.05 -17.09
CA VAL A 9 0.24 1.33 -17.44
C VAL A 9 1.40 1.36 -18.44
N THR A 10 2.46 0.58 -18.15
CA THR A 10 3.63 0.38 -19.01
C THR A 10 4.27 -0.99 -18.71
N GLU A 11 5.42 -1.30 -19.33
CA GLU A 11 6.06 -2.63 -19.37
C GLU A 11 6.25 -3.32 -18.01
N HIS A 12 6.33 -2.56 -16.92
CA HIS A 12 6.56 -3.06 -15.56
C HIS A 12 5.59 -2.52 -14.51
N LEU A 13 4.67 -1.63 -14.92
CA LEU A 13 3.84 -0.87 -13.98
C LEU A 13 2.37 -1.19 -14.19
N TRP A 14 1.73 -1.62 -13.12
CA TRP A 14 0.31 -1.90 -13.04
C TRP A 14 -0.38 -0.93 -12.10
N HIS A 15 -1.57 -0.49 -12.49
CA HIS A 15 -2.49 0.24 -11.64
C HIS A 15 -3.60 -0.72 -11.17
N LEU A 16 -3.88 -0.76 -9.87
CA LEU A 16 -4.89 -1.60 -9.25
C LEU A 16 -5.74 -0.78 -8.26
N GLY A 17 -6.87 -1.33 -7.83
CA GLY A 17 -7.85 -0.68 -6.97
C GLY A 17 -8.95 0.03 -7.76
N ARG A 18 -9.40 1.18 -7.24
CA ARG A 18 -10.50 2.00 -7.79
C ARG A 18 -10.00 3.42 -8.12
N ASP A 19 -10.75 4.18 -8.93
CA ASP A 19 -10.38 5.57 -9.34
C ASP A 19 -10.15 6.48 -8.11
N GLU A 20 -10.96 6.33 -7.07
CA GLU A 20 -10.83 7.06 -5.80
C GLU A 20 -9.70 6.59 -4.87
N ALA A 21 -9.15 5.39 -5.04
CA ALA A 21 -8.15 4.81 -4.14
C ALA A 21 -7.31 3.76 -4.86
N GLY A 22 -6.41 4.20 -5.73
CA GLY A 22 -5.52 3.34 -6.50
C GLY A 22 -4.21 3.01 -5.77
N VAL A 23 -3.65 1.86 -6.11
CA VAL A 23 -2.28 1.46 -5.79
C VAL A 23 -1.55 1.05 -7.06
N TYR A 24 -0.22 1.05 -7.00
CA TYR A 24 0.59 0.61 -8.12
C TYR A 24 1.43 -0.61 -7.73
N ILE A 25 1.61 -1.54 -8.67
CA ILE A 25 2.59 -2.61 -8.56
C ILE A 25 3.64 -2.37 -9.63
N LEU A 26 4.89 -2.25 -9.21
CA LEU A 26 6.05 -2.12 -10.08
C LEU A 26 6.89 -3.40 -10.00
N GLU A 27 7.04 -4.09 -11.12
CA GLU A 27 7.73 -5.38 -11.23
C GLU A 27 9.14 -5.18 -11.78
N GLY A 28 10.17 -5.59 -11.03
CA GLY A 28 11.54 -5.72 -11.51
C GLY A 28 12.00 -7.18 -11.49
N ARG A 29 13.24 -7.39 -11.91
CA ARG A 29 13.89 -8.71 -11.96
C ARG A 29 13.93 -9.41 -10.61
N ASP A 30 14.18 -8.68 -9.54
CA ASP A 30 14.42 -9.24 -8.20
C ASP A 30 13.14 -9.29 -7.34
N GLY A 31 11.99 -8.92 -7.92
CA GLY A 31 10.68 -8.93 -7.27
C GLY A 31 9.84 -7.70 -7.60
N ALA A 32 8.72 -7.54 -6.90
CA ALA A 32 7.81 -6.41 -7.08
C ALA A 32 7.69 -5.55 -5.82
N ILE A 33 7.36 -4.28 -6.03
CA ILE A 33 6.99 -3.32 -4.98
C ILE A 33 5.55 -2.87 -5.16
N LEU A 34 4.77 -2.89 -4.08
CA LEU A 34 3.48 -2.22 -3.97
C LEU A 34 3.73 -0.77 -3.55
N ILE A 35 3.31 0.19 -4.36
CA ILE A 35 3.46 1.63 -4.10
C ILE A 35 2.09 2.17 -3.71
N ASN A 36 2.05 2.84 -2.56
CA ASN A 36 0.84 3.25 -1.84
C ASN A 36 0.09 2.07 -1.19
N GLY A 37 -0.71 2.37 -0.16
CA GLY A 37 -1.55 1.40 0.54
C GLY A 37 -3.05 1.59 0.32
N GLY A 38 -3.47 2.68 -0.32
CA GLY A 38 -4.87 2.95 -0.65
C GLY A 38 -5.81 2.89 0.57
N MET A 39 -7.10 2.78 0.27
CA MET A 39 -8.16 2.58 1.27
C MET A 39 -8.32 1.09 1.58
N SER A 40 -8.66 0.72 2.83
CA SER A 40 -8.84 -0.69 3.21
C SER A 40 -9.82 -1.44 2.31
N PHE A 41 -10.87 -0.76 1.87
CA PHE A 41 -11.94 -1.36 1.09
C PHE A 41 -11.60 -1.78 -0.34
N ILE A 42 -10.45 -1.35 -0.88
CA ILE A 42 -10.04 -1.76 -2.23
C ILE A 42 -9.42 -3.15 -2.23
N LEU A 43 -9.12 -3.75 -1.06
CA LEU A 43 -8.40 -5.01 -1.00
C LEU A 43 -9.05 -6.11 -1.85
N PRO A 44 -10.38 -6.38 -1.80
CA PRO A 44 -11.00 -7.39 -2.64
C PRO A 44 -10.80 -7.13 -4.13
N ASP A 45 -10.90 -5.86 -4.55
CA ASP A 45 -10.69 -5.47 -5.95
C ASP A 45 -9.23 -5.69 -6.35
N VAL A 46 -8.27 -5.28 -5.51
CA VAL A 46 -6.84 -5.48 -5.74
C VAL A 46 -6.52 -6.96 -5.88
N LEU A 47 -7.00 -7.81 -4.98
CA LEU A 47 -6.76 -9.25 -5.04
C LEU A 47 -7.36 -9.89 -6.29
N GLN A 48 -8.58 -9.51 -6.67
CA GLN A 48 -9.22 -10.00 -7.89
C GLN A 48 -8.45 -9.54 -9.13
N GLN A 49 -8.08 -8.27 -9.20
CA GLN A 49 -7.33 -7.69 -10.33
C GLN A 49 -5.93 -8.32 -10.46
N MET A 50 -5.25 -8.59 -9.34
CA MET A 50 -3.98 -9.34 -9.37
C MET A 50 -4.18 -10.72 -9.99
N MET A 51 -5.26 -11.41 -9.63
CA MET A 51 -5.60 -12.70 -10.23
C MET A 51 -5.88 -12.59 -11.73
N ASP A 52 -6.69 -11.61 -12.13
CA ASP A 52 -7.07 -11.36 -13.52
C ASP A 52 -5.85 -10.99 -14.41
N PHE A 53 -4.88 -10.27 -13.84
CA PHE A 53 -3.67 -9.85 -14.54
C PHE A 53 -2.51 -10.84 -14.41
N GLY A 54 -2.68 -11.93 -13.66
CA GLY A 54 -1.62 -12.91 -13.41
C GLY A 54 -0.47 -12.37 -12.54
N ILE A 55 -0.74 -11.36 -11.71
CA ILE A 55 0.23 -10.81 -10.76
C ILE A 55 0.26 -11.70 -9.52
N GLU A 56 1.40 -12.34 -9.28
CA GLU A 56 1.59 -13.19 -8.10
C GLU A 56 1.92 -12.34 -6.88
N ALA A 57 1.02 -12.31 -5.90
CA ALA A 57 1.23 -11.59 -4.63
C ALA A 57 2.51 -12.02 -3.88
N SER A 58 2.91 -13.28 -4.03
CA SER A 58 4.15 -13.82 -3.47
C SER A 58 5.41 -13.18 -4.05
N LYS A 59 5.34 -12.52 -5.21
CA LYS A 59 6.46 -11.76 -5.80
C LYS A 59 6.57 -10.34 -5.25
N ILE A 60 5.54 -9.84 -4.56
CA ILE A 60 5.61 -8.56 -3.85
C ILE A 60 6.49 -8.76 -2.63
N ARG A 61 7.69 -8.16 -2.66
CA ARG A 61 8.67 -8.25 -1.56
C ARG A 61 8.79 -6.95 -0.80
N LYS A 62 8.26 -5.86 -1.37
CA LYS A 62 8.42 -4.50 -0.87
C LYS A 62 7.07 -3.77 -0.88
N ILE A 63 6.83 -2.90 0.09
CA ILE A 63 5.72 -1.95 0.10
C ILE A 63 6.28 -0.56 0.38
N LEU A 64 5.99 0.42 -0.46
CA LEU A 64 6.32 1.83 -0.24
C LEU A 64 5.08 2.60 0.18
N ILE A 65 5.04 3.04 1.43
CA ILE A 65 4.02 3.96 1.95
C ILE A 65 4.42 5.39 1.58
N LEU A 66 3.52 6.10 0.90
CA LEU A 66 3.75 7.49 0.48
C LEU A 66 3.62 8.47 1.65
N HIS A 67 2.57 8.32 2.47
CA HIS A 67 2.41 9.02 3.73
C HIS A 67 1.40 8.30 4.65
N SER A 68 1.23 8.79 5.87
CA SER A 68 0.58 8.07 6.98
C SER A 68 -0.95 8.26 7.09
N HIS A 69 -1.60 8.92 6.12
CA HIS A 69 -3.06 9.04 6.13
C HIS A 69 -3.73 7.69 5.83
N PHE A 70 -4.94 7.51 6.37
CA PHE A 70 -5.67 6.25 6.35
C PHE A 70 -5.95 5.71 4.94
N ASP A 71 -6.08 6.61 3.96
CA ASP A 71 -6.30 6.37 2.54
C ASP A 71 -5.02 6.04 1.75
N HIS A 72 -3.88 5.98 2.44
CA HIS A 72 -2.57 5.62 1.89
C HIS A 72 -1.94 4.40 2.55
N VAL A 73 -2.62 3.79 3.52
CA VAL A 73 -2.07 2.70 4.35
C VAL A 73 -3.05 1.54 4.53
N GLY A 74 -4.24 1.59 3.96
CA GLY A 74 -5.37 0.72 4.30
C GLY A 74 -5.13 -0.76 4.04
N ILE A 75 -4.49 -1.14 2.92
CA ILE A 75 -4.26 -2.55 2.58
C ILE A 75 -2.91 -3.09 3.07
N VAL A 76 -2.01 -2.22 3.55
CA VAL A 76 -0.67 -2.60 3.98
C VAL A 76 -0.69 -3.72 5.03
N PRO A 77 -1.55 -3.68 6.08
CA PRO A 77 -1.53 -4.71 7.12
C PRO A 77 -1.93 -6.09 6.62
N TYR A 78 -2.74 -6.18 5.55
CA TYR A 78 -3.05 -7.47 4.94
C TYR A 78 -1.79 -8.08 4.32
N PHE A 79 -1.11 -7.35 3.45
CA PHE A 79 0.05 -7.89 2.73
C PHE A 79 1.19 -8.27 3.68
N THR A 80 1.50 -7.43 4.66
CA THR A 80 2.59 -7.71 5.62
C THR A 80 2.34 -8.95 6.47
N ARG A 81 1.08 -9.22 6.82
CA ARG A 81 0.71 -10.37 7.66
C ARG A 81 0.48 -11.65 6.85
N THR A 82 0.03 -11.52 5.60
CA THR A 82 -0.19 -12.67 4.70
C THR A 82 1.11 -13.16 4.07
N TYR A 83 2.08 -12.27 3.83
CA TYR A 83 3.36 -12.60 3.21
C TYR A 83 4.52 -12.20 4.14
N PRO A 84 4.91 -13.08 5.08
CA PRO A 84 6.04 -12.82 5.96
C PRO A 84 7.32 -12.52 5.18
N GLY A 85 8.05 -11.50 5.61
CA GLY A 85 9.29 -11.07 4.97
C GLY A 85 9.12 -9.97 3.92
N ILE A 86 7.92 -9.43 3.72
CA ILE A 86 7.76 -8.16 3.00
C ILE A 86 8.43 -7.03 3.78
N GLU A 87 9.27 -6.25 3.09
CA GLU A 87 9.88 -5.03 3.60
C GLU A 87 8.90 -3.86 3.41
N VAL A 88 8.56 -3.17 4.49
CA VAL A 88 7.75 -1.94 4.42
C VAL A 88 8.68 -0.74 4.50
N TYR A 89 8.50 0.21 3.60
CA TYR A 89 9.27 1.44 3.53
C TYR A 89 8.36 2.63 3.75
N ALA A 90 8.83 3.59 4.54
CA ALA A 90 8.16 4.88 4.74
C ALA A 90 9.18 5.94 5.18
N SER A 91 8.79 7.21 5.12
CA SER A 91 9.59 8.30 5.66
C SER A 91 9.63 8.30 7.19
N ALA A 92 10.64 8.94 7.79
CA ALA A 92 10.73 9.03 9.26
C ALA A 92 9.48 9.69 9.90
N PRO A 93 8.90 10.78 9.33
CA PRO A 93 7.64 11.32 9.84
C PRO A 93 6.47 10.33 9.76
N ALA A 94 6.35 9.58 8.66
CA ALA A 94 5.30 8.58 8.51
C ALA A 94 5.42 7.47 9.57
N TRP A 95 6.63 6.93 9.79
CA TRP A 95 6.87 5.94 10.85
C TRP A 95 6.52 6.47 12.25
N LYS A 96 6.86 7.73 12.53
CA LYS A 96 6.52 8.36 13.80
C LYS A 96 5.00 8.37 14.03
N ILE A 97 4.21 8.71 13.01
CA ILE A 97 2.74 8.71 13.11
C ILE A 97 2.20 7.28 13.22
N LEU A 98 2.69 6.35 12.39
CA LEU A 98 2.23 4.96 12.39
C LEU A 98 2.57 4.22 13.69
N ALA A 99 3.52 4.71 14.48
CA ALA A 99 3.82 4.19 15.82
C ALA A 99 2.95 4.80 16.94
N MET A 100 2.13 5.82 16.67
CA MET A 100 1.31 6.49 17.68
C MET A 100 -0.03 5.76 17.87
N PRO A 101 -0.36 5.26 19.09
CA PRO A 101 -1.61 4.53 19.33
C PRO A 101 -2.87 5.31 18.92
N LYS A 102 -2.90 6.61 19.19
CA LYS A 102 -4.01 7.49 18.81
C LYS A 102 -4.15 7.64 17.28
N ALA A 103 -3.04 7.67 16.56
CA ALA A 103 -3.08 7.75 15.10
C ALA A 103 -3.57 6.43 14.49
N ILE A 104 -3.10 5.29 15.01
CA ILE A 104 -3.61 3.96 14.65
C ILE A 104 -5.13 3.88 14.87
N GLU A 105 -5.63 4.35 16.01
CA GLU A 105 -7.07 4.39 16.30
C GLU A 105 -7.83 5.22 15.27
N VAL A 106 -7.31 6.41 14.93
CA VAL A 106 -7.89 7.29 13.90
C VAL A 106 -7.91 6.60 12.54
N ILE A 107 -6.79 6.00 12.10
CA ILE A 107 -6.70 5.26 10.84
C ILE A 107 -7.77 4.16 10.79
N ASN A 108 -7.82 3.31 11.81
CA ASN A 108 -8.78 2.20 11.87
C ASN A 108 -10.24 2.69 11.91
N ASN A 109 -10.53 3.79 12.62
CA ASN A 109 -11.86 4.40 12.66
C ASN A 109 -12.29 4.92 11.27
N PHE A 110 -11.43 5.67 10.58
CA PHE A 110 -11.75 6.17 9.23
C PHE A 110 -11.87 5.06 8.20
N SER A 111 -11.05 3.99 8.28
CA SER A 111 -11.21 2.80 7.45
C SER A 111 -12.60 2.18 7.62
N ARG A 112 -13.02 1.88 8.86
CA ARG A 112 -14.37 1.33 9.14
C ARG A 112 -15.50 2.24 8.69
N LEU A 113 -15.39 3.55 8.90
CA LEU A 113 -16.39 4.52 8.44
C LEU A 113 -16.51 4.52 6.91
N SER A 114 -15.37 4.47 6.20
CA SER A 114 -15.35 4.45 4.74
C SER A 114 -15.96 3.17 4.19
N GLU A 115 -15.63 2.03 4.78
CA GLU A 115 -16.22 0.72 4.45
C GLU A 115 -17.74 0.73 4.59
N LYS A 116 -18.23 1.29 5.70
CA LYS A 116 -19.67 1.46 5.94
C LYS A 116 -20.33 2.37 4.91
N GLN A 117 -19.69 3.47 4.55
CA GLN A 117 -20.24 4.43 3.59
C GLN A 117 -20.45 3.82 2.19
N ILE A 118 -19.61 2.88 1.78
CA ILE A 118 -19.72 2.18 0.49
C ILE A 118 -20.47 0.85 0.58
N GLY A 119 -21.03 0.51 1.75
CA GLY A 119 -21.81 -0.71 1.96
C GLY A 119 -21.00 -2.01 2.02
N LEU A 120 -19.71 -1.94 2.38
CA LEU A 120 -18.83 -3.12 2.55
C LEU A 120 -18.57 -3.46 4.04
N GLU A 121 -19.35 -2.90 4.96
CA GLU A 121 -19.25 -3.19 6.40
C GLU A 121 -19.33 -4.71 6.65
N GLY A 122 -18.35 -5.24 7.38
CA GLY A 122 -18.29 -6.65 7.76
C GLY A 122 -17.74 -7.61 6.71
N ILE A 123 -17.75 -7.25 5.41
CA ILE A 123 -17.14 -8.06 4.34
C ILE A 123 -15.64 -8.20 4.56
N LEU A 124 -15.04 -7.13 5.07
CA LEU A 124 -13.61 -7.03 5.25
C LEU A 124 -13.10 -7.66 6.55
N ASN A 125 -13.98 -8.08 7.44
CA ASN A 125 -13.63 -8.68 8.73
C ASN A 125 -12.87 -10.02 8.58
N SER A 126 -12.99 -10.68 7.43
CA SER A 126 -12.20 -11.87 7.11
C SER A 126 -10.73 -11.56 6.82
N TYR A 127 -10.40 -10.30 6.52
CA TYR A 127 -9.04 -9.85 6.27
C TYR A 127 -8.46 -9.20 7.53
N ASN A 128 -7.24 -9.59 7.90
CA ASN A 128 -6.53 -9.02 9.05
C ASN A 128 -5.92 -7.65 8.71
N MET A 129 -6.77 -6.62 8.56
CA MET A 129 -6.40 -5.32 8.01
C MET A 129 -6.22 -4.19 9.03
N GLU A 130 -6.62 -4.36 10.29
CA GLU A 130 -6.46 -3.28 11.26
C GLU A 130 -4.99 -2.97 11.52
N TRP A 131 -4.62 -1.69 11.51
CA TRP A 131 -3.30 -1.26 11.96
C TRP A 131 -3.12 -1.55 13.45
N ARG A 132 -1.92 -2.01 13.81
CA ARG A 132 -1.44 -2.25 15.17
C ARG A 132 0.04 -1.89 15.24
N ASP A 133 0.65 -2.05 16.41
CA ASP A 133 2.09 -1.87 16.65
C ASP A 133 2.97 -3.02 16.14
N ASP A 134 2.39 -3.97 15.38
CA ASP A 134 3.07 -5.14 14.84
C ASP A 134 3.79 -4.90 13.50
N ILE A 135 3.54 -3.75 12.86
CA ILE A 135 4.16 -3.40 11.58
C ILE A 135 5.27 -2.39 11.80
N THR A 136 6.50 -2.80 11.48
CA THR A 136 7.69 -1.95 11.43
C THR A 136 8.33 -2.06 10.06
N GLY A 137 9.31 -1.21 9.78
CA GLY A 137 9.97 -1.23 8.49
C GLY A 137 11.16 -0.31 8.39
N ILE A 138 11.57 -0.06 7.15
CA ILE A 138 12.77 0.66 6.78
C ILE A 138 12.41 2.14 6.59
N THR A 139 13.20 3.02 7.19
CA THR A 139 13.08 4.46 7.02
C THR A 139 13.81 4.90 5.77
N LEU A 140 13.15 5.68 4.94
CA LEU A 140 13.75 6.33 3.76
C LEU A 140 13.85 7.85 3.95
N ALA A 141 14.83 8.45 3.31
CA ALA A 141 15.07 9.88 3.20
C ALA A 141 15.25 10.30 1.73
N GLU A 142 15.25 11.60 1.48
CA GLU A 142 15.57 12.14 0.15
C GLU A 142 16.95 11.66 -0.34
N GLY A 143 16.99 11.23 -1.61
CA GLY A 143 18.20 10.71 -2.25
C GLY A 143 18.41 9.21 -2.06
N ASP A 144 17.67 8.56 -1.16
CA ASP A 144 17.69 7.10 -1.06
C ASP A 144 17.15 6.44 -2.34
N THR A 145 17.51 5.18 -2.54
CA THR A 145 17.03 4.38 -3.67
C THR A 145 16.52 3.03 -3.25
N ILE A 146 15.47 2.54 -3.93
CA ILE A 146 14.99 1.16 -3.79
C ILE A 146 15.30 0.41 -5.08
N ASP A 147 16.10 -0.65 -4.99
CA ASP A 147 16.50 -1.47 -6.13
C ASP A 147 15.59 -2.71 -6.29
N LEU A 148 15.14 -2.95 -7.52
CA LEU A 148 14.38 -4.12 -7.96
C LEU A 148 15.16 -4.96 -8.99
N GLY A 149 16.47 -4.73 -9.12
CA GLY A 149 17.42 -5.48 -9.93
C GLY A 149 17.73 -4.84 -11.28
N ASP A 150 16.68 -4.50 -12.03
CA ASP A 150 16.73 -3.82 -13.33
C ASP A 150 16.01 -2.46 -13.32
N ILE A 151 15.29 -2.17 -12.24
CA ILE A 151 14.57 -0.91 -12.02
C ILE A 151 14.98 -0.36 -10.65
N VAL A 152 15.33 0.93 -10.61
CA VAL A 152 15.68 1.64 -9.39
C VAL A 152 14.71 2.80 -9.20
N LEU A 153 14.10 2.87 -8.01
CA LEU A 153 13.27 4.00 -7.59
C LEU A 153 14.15 4.98 -6.81
N SER A 154 14.11 6.27 -7.14
CA SER A 154 14.72 7.34 -6.34
C SER A 154 13.68 8.00 -5.45
N ILE A 155 14.05 8.22 -4.19
CA ILE A 155 13.17 8.82 -3.19
C ILE A 155 13.39 10.33 -3.16
N LEU A 156 12.30 11.07 -3.24
CA LEU A 156 12.26 12.52 -3.11
C LEU A 156 11.30 12.87 -1.97
N GLU A 157 11.70 13.79 -1.10
CA GLU A 157 10.79 14.28 -0.07
C GLU A 157 9.90 15.37 -0.65
N THR A 158 8.59 15.22 -0.49
CA THR A 158 7.60 16.20 -0.96
C THR A 158 6.68 16.63 0.19
N PRO A 159 7.20 17.28 1.24
CA PRO A 159 6.40 17.69 2.39
C PRO A 159 5.41 18.80 2.02
N GLY A 160 4.40 18.99 2.87
CA GLY A 160 3.43 20.09 2.77
C GLY A 160 2.01 19.62 2.99
N HIS A 161 1.60 18.53 2.36
CA HIS A 161 0.32 17.88 2.65
C HIS A 161 0.35 17.13 3.99
N SER A 162 1.42 16.37 4.21
CA SER A 162 1.67 15.55 5.41
C SER A 162 3.16 15.39 5.66
#